data_AF-A0A080YYX4-F1
#
_entry.id   AF-A0A080YYX4-F1
#
_cell.length_a   1.000
_cell.length_b   1.000
_cell.length_c   1.000
_cell.angle_alpha   90.00
_cell.angle_beta   90.00
_cell.angle_gamma   90.00
#
_symmetry.space_group_name_H-M   'P 1'
#
loop_
_entity.id
_entity.type
_entity.pdbx_description
1 polymer ?
#
loop_
_entity_poly.entity_id
_entity_poly.type
_entity_poly.pdbx_seq_one_letter_code
_entity_poly.pdbx_strand_id
1 'polypeptide(L)'
;MSDAPSKKAKKSSRRLLDSMPYSTALQRRRVEETQKLREEVEQLEAILKTRQTHRVLTEVSHSVGAGQPHANQSSAWTRVTTEYKKRRYAEDVNAELRAIQAHLMTLNTEIRRVSHEALKSYLETNTITPMACTTKQAADILWTILSQLSEGSDDSCRFVNRNSPDQNKVNSTVRLHDGRLVLNAVCVFHRYDECEHTVLVGTTRWAFPTSGIRFEGHHWTVISPTLSDPSYSSVVQSCYRLQPKVTDAASILPTDLESARGLVMGILGKKMLSAMQLMQNALLCQLDLGPCMLK
;
A
#
# COMPACT_ATOMS: atom_id res chain seq x y z
N MET A 1 -49.43 39.66 21.33
CA MET A 1 -49.54 39.50 22.79
C MET A 1 -49.63 38.00 23.02
N SER A 2 -48.49 37.32 23.14
CA SER A 2 -47.82 37.01 24.43
C SER A 2 -48.75 36.15 25.30
N ASP A 3 -48.45 34.89 25.63
CA ASP A 3 -47.25 34.41 26.33
C ASP A 3 -47.05 32.87 26.22
N ALA A 4 -45.79 32.40 26.31
CA ALA A 4 -45.43 31.00 26.56
C ALA A 4 -45.65 30.62 28.05
N PRO A 5 -45.63 29.33 28.48
CA PRO A 5 -44.37 28.64 28.84
C PRO A 5 -44.44 27.09 28.65
N SER A 6 -43.41 26.25 28.73
CA SER A 6 -42.69 25.91 29.97
C SER A 6 -41.81 24.66 29.78
N LYS A 7 -40.70 24.64 30.53
CA LYS A 7 -40.02 23.48 31.17
C LYS A 7 -38.94 22.65 30.42
N LYS A 8 -37.79 22.66 31.10
CA LYS A 8 -36.54 21.92 30.96
C LYS A 8 -36.71 20.42 31.23
N ALA A 9 -35.88 19.60 30.58
CA ALA A 9 -35.39 18.33 31.14
C ALA A 9 -33.91 18.12 30.78
N LYS A 10 -33.17 17.54 31.74
CA LYS A 10 -31.71 17.51 31.87
C LYS A 10 -31.12 16.15 31.46
N LYS A 11 -29.89 16.21 30.93
CA LYS A 11 -28.74 15.29 31.09
C LYS A 11 -28.70 13.94 30.37
N SER A 12 -27.66 13.78 29.55
CA SER A 12 -26.76 12.61 29.54
C SER A 12 -25.43 13.02 28.87
N SER A 13 -24.50 13.68 29.57
CA SER A 13 -23.28 13.11 30.16
C SER A 13 -22.57 12.01 29.35
N ARG A 14 -21.35 12.36 28.90
CA ARG A 14 -20.21 11.50 28.53
C ARG A 14 -20.26 10.81 27.17
N ARG A 15 -19.71 11.50 26.17
CA ARG A 15 -18.43 11.19 25.50
C ARG A 15 -18.29 12.10 24.28
N LEU A 16 -17.28 12.97 24.26
CA LEU A 16 -16.50 13.38 23.08
C LEU A 16 -15.59 14.53 23.54
N LEU A 17 -14.46 14.13 24.15
CA LEU A 17 -13.19 14.79 23.81
C LEU A 17 -13.16 14.88 22.27
N ASP A 18 -12.67 16.01 21.76
CA ASP A 18 -12.31 16.23 20.35
C ASP A 18 -13.25 17.08 19.48
N SER A 19 -13.70 18.23 20.01
CA SER A 19 -14.24 19.30 19.18
C SER A 19 -14.06 20.66 19.86
N MET A 20 -12.89 21.30 19.71
CA MET A 20 -12.82 22.76 19.71
C MET A 20 -13.13 23.23 18.28
N PRO A 21 -14.37 23.66 17.99
CA PRO A 21 -14.63 24.28 16.70
C PRO A 21 -13.93 25.65 16.72
N TYR A 22 -12.92 25.78 15.87
CA TYR A 22 -12.35 27.06 15.48
C TYR A 22 -13.48 27.85 14.80
N SER A 23 -14.26 28.56 15.62
CA SER A 23 -15.50 29.20 15.17
C SER A 23 -15.15 30.22 14.09
N THR A 24 -15.76 30.08 12.91
CA THR A 24 -15.63 31.02 11.80
C THR A 24 -15.96 32.46 12.22
N ALA A 25 -16.74 32.65 13.29
CA ALA A 25 -16.97 33.93 13.93
C ALA A 25 -15.69 34.55 14.52
N LEU A 26 -14.79 33.75 15.10
CA LEU A 26 -13.53 34.23 15.66
C LEU A 26 -12.54 34.61 14.56
N GLN A 27 -12.55 33.88 13.43
CA GLN A 27 -11.78 34.25 12.24
C GLN A 27 -12.31 35.54 11.60
N ARG A 28 -13.64 35.68 11.42
CA ARG A 28 -14.25 36.91 10.91
C ARG A 28 -13.95 38.10 11.80
N ARG A 29 -14.07 37.94 13.12
CA ARG A 29 -13.72 38.98 14.10
C ARG A 29 -12.26 39.38 14.01
N ARG A 30 -11.33 38.44 13.86
CA ARG A 30 -9.90 38.76 13.66
C ARG A 30 -9.66 39.51 12.36
N VAL A 31 -10.36 39.16 11.28
CA VAL A 31 -10.27 39.87 9.99
C VAL A 31 -10.83 41.28 10.10
N GLU A 32 -12.00 41.44 10.73
CA GLU A 32 -12.63 42.75 10.99
C GLU A 32 -11.75 43.63 11.89
N GLU A 33 -11.18 43.08 12.97
CA GLU A 33 -10.26 43.80 13.85
C GLU A 33 -8.97 44.20 13.10
N THR A 34 -8.43 43.33 12.25
CA THR A 34 -7.24 43.65 11.45
C THR A 34 -7.55 44.73 10.40
N GLN A 35 -8.73 44.70 9.80
CA GLN A 35 -9.15 45.70 8.82
C GLN A 35 -9.35 47.07 9.49
N LYS A 36 -10.01 47.10 10.66
CA LYS A 36 -10.18 48.33 11.45
C LYS A 36 -8.84 48.94 11.86
N LEU A 37 -7.89 48.12 12.29
CA LEU A 37 -6.53 48.60 12.63
C LEU A 37 -5.79 49.14 11.40
N ARG A 38 -6.00 48.59 10.20
CA ARG A 38 -5.41 49.13 8.96
C ARG A 38 -5.97 50.51 8.61
N GLU A 39 -7.28 50.68 8.73
CA GLU A 39 -7.95 51.97 8.50
C GLU A 39 -7.48 53.01 9.52
N GLU A 40 -7.31 52.63 10.79
CA GLU A 40 -6.78 53.50 11.83
C GLU A 40 -5.33 53.92 11.55
N VAL A 41 -4.49 52.99 11.09
CA VAL A 41 -3.11 53.30 10.67
C VAL A 41 -3.10 54.25 9.48
N GLU A 42 -3.95 54.04 8.48
CA GLU A 42 -4.04 54.92 7.30
C GLU A 42 -4.47 56.35 7.69
N GLN A 43 -5.42 56.48 8.62
CA GLN A 43 -5.81 57.78 9.18
C GLN A 43 -4.66 58.45 9.94
N LEU A 44 -3.95 57.70 10.78
CA LEU A 44 -2.79 58.20 11.51
C LEU A 44 -1.64 58.59 10.57
N GLU A 45 -1.42 57.85 9.49
CA GLU A 45 -0.46 58.20 8.44
C GLU A 45 -0.85 59.48 7.70
N ALA A 46 -2.14 59.70 7.42
CA ALA A 46 -2.63 60.96 6.84
C ALA A 46 -2.43 62.15 7.79
N ILE A 47 -2.66 61.96 9.10
CA ILE A 47 -2.38 62.97 10.13
C ILE A 47 -0.88 63.26 10.22
N LEU A 48 -0.03 62.24 10.18
CA LEU A 48 1.43 62.40 10.18
C LEU A 48 1.91 63.17 8.95
N LYS A 49 1.43 62.81 7.75
CA LYS A 49 1.75 63.55 6.52
C LYS A 49 1.33 65.01 6.63
N THR A 50 0.13 65.29 7.11
CA THR A 50 -0.34 66.68 7.28
C THR A 50 0.51 67.47 8.27
N ARG A 51 0.85 66.87 9.43
CA ARG A 51 1.76 67.49 10.41
C ARG A 51 3.17 67.67 9.87
N GLN A 52 3.67 66.74 9.06
CA GLN A 52 4.98 66.81 8.45
C GLN A 52 5.03 67.88 7.36
N THR A 53 3.98 68.03 6.56
CA THR A 53 3.83 69.13 5.59
C THR A 53 3.74 70.49 6.29
N HIS A 54 3.00 70.61 7.40
CA HIS A 54 3.00 71.82 8.22
C HIS A 54 4.36 72.09 8.87
N ARG A 55 5.07 71.07 9.33
CA ARG A 55 6.40 71.21 9.92
C ARG A 55 7.44 71.70 8.89
N VAL A 56 7.41 71.19 7.66
CA VAL A 56 8.28 71.67 6.57
C VAL A 56 7.92 73.10 6.16
N LEU A 57 6.64 73.48 6.13
CA LEU A 57 6.23 74.87 5.84
C LEU A 57 6.60 75.85 6.97
N THR A 58 6.66 75.39 8.23
CA THR A 58 7.03 76.23 9.38
C THR A 58 8.56 76.31 9.57
N GLU A 59 9.30 75.25 9.22
CA GLU A 59 10.77 75.19 9.30
C GLU A 59 11.49 75.95 8.16
N VAL A 60 10.79 76.40 7.10
CA VAL A 60 11.37 77.34 6.11
C VAL A 60 11.47 78.78 6.64
N SER A 61 10.80 79.11 7.75
CA SER A 61 10.85 80.46 8.35
C SER A 61 11.80 80.62 9.55
N HIS A 62 12.40 79.54 10.08
CA HIS A 62 13.40 79.67 11.15
C HIS A 62 14.59 78.73 10.93
N SER A 63 15.72 79.36 10.69
CA SER A 63 17.04 78.81 10.42
C SER A 63 17.73 78.14 11.63
N VAL A 64 18.69 77.28 11.29
CA VAL A 64 19.88 76.85 12.08
C VAL A 64 19.65 75.75 13.13
N GLY A 65 20.40 74.65 13.00
CA GLY A 65 20.71 73.79 14.15
C GLY A 65 20.99 72.33 13.80
N ALA A 66 22.24 71.92 14.02
CA ALA A 66 22.81 70.59 13.85
C ALA A 66 22.01 69.43 14.46
N GLY A 67 22.15 68.25 13.84
CA GLY A 67 21.89 66.96 14.48
C GLY A 67 21.48 65.87 13.48
N GLN A 68 22.44 65.05 13.02
CA GLN A 68 22.12 63.74 12.44
C GLN A 68 21.64 62.79 13.54
N PRO A 69 20.50 62.11 13.32
CA PRO A 69 20.42 60.70 13.69
C PRO A 69 19.62 59.92 12.64
N HIS A 70 20.28 59.36 11.60
CA HIS A 70 19.56 58.57 10.58
C HIS A 70 20.23 57.25 10.17
N ALA A 71 21.45 56.98 10.60
CA ALA A 71 22.18 55.76 10.20
C ALA A 71 21.65 54.49 10.89
N ASN A 72 21.26 54.57 12.17
CA ASN A 72 20.92 53.36 12.95
C ASN A 72 19.54 52.78 12.59
N GLN A 73 18.57 53.63 12.23
CA GLN A 73 17.22 53.21 11.86
C GLN A 73 17.20 52.51 10.48
N SER A 74 18.04 52.96 9.54
CA SER A 74 18.21 52.32 8.22
C SER A 74 18.75 50.88 8.33
N SER A 75 19.70 50.64 9.25
CA SER A 75 20.25 49.30 9.49
C SER A 75 19.22 48.31 10.08
N ALA A 76 18.34 48.80 10.96
CA ALA A 76 17.27 48.01 11.55
C ALA A 76 16.20 47.61 10.53
N TRP A 77 15.77 48.55 9.66
CA TRP A 77 14.82 48.25 8.57
C TRP A 77 15.41 47.29 7.53
N THR A 78 16.71 47.39 7.25
CA THR A 78 17.40 46.44 6.36
C THR A 78 17.40 45.02 6.94
N ARG A 79 17.58 44.89 8.26
CA ARG A 79 17.53 43.60 8.95
C ARG A 79 16.11 43.01 9.00
N VAL A 80 15.09 43.83 9.22
CA VAL A 80 13.68 43.38 9.21
C VAL A 80 13.24 42.96 7.81
N THR A 81 13.60 43.71 6.77
CA THR A 81 13.25 43.36 5.38
C THR A 81 13.96 42.11 4.88
N THR A 82 15.22 41.89 5.28
CA THR A 82 15.95 40.65 4.96
C THR A 82 15.34 39.44 5.67
N GLU A 83 14.98 39.56 6.94
CA GLU A 83 14.34 38.47 7.68
C GLU A 83 12.92 38.16 7.16
N TYR A 84 12.15 39.20 6.80
CA TYR A 84 10.85 39.03 6.13
C TYR A 84 10.98 38.29 4.80
N LYS A 85 11.98 38.64 3.97
CA LYS A 85 12.24 37.96 2.69
C LYS A 85 12.60 36.48 2.90
N LYS A 86 13.45 36.17 3.88
CA LYS A 86 13.80 34.77 4.23
C LYS A 86 12.57 33.98 4.69
N ARG A 87 11.77 34.58 5.57
CA ARG A 87 10.54 33.95 6.05
C ARG A 87 9.56 33.70 4.91
N ARG A 88 9.40 34.67 4.00
CA ARG A 88 8.53 34.52 2.85
C ARG A 88 8.98 33.40 1.92
N TYR A 89 10.27 33.34 1.63
CA TYR A 89 10.85 32.25 0.85
C TYR A 89 10.62 30.88 1.53
N ALA A 90 10.85 30.79 2.84
CA ALA A 90 10.60 29.56 3.59
C ALA A 90 9.11 29.18 3.64
N GLU A 91 8.19 30.15 3.70
CA GLU A 91 6.76 29.92 3.63
C GLU A 91 6.33 29.41 2.25
N ASP A 92 6.87 29.97 1.17
CA ASP A 92 6.59 29.53 -0.21
C ASP A 92 7.11 28.10 -0.43
N VAL A 93 8.35 27.80 -0.02
CA VAL A 93 8.92 26.43 -0.09
C VAL A 93 8.13 25.44 0.77
N ASN A 94 7.74 25.84 1.99
CA ASN A 94 6.93 24.97 2.85
C ASN A 94 5.52 24.75 2.29
N ALA A 95 4.95 25.72 1.58
CA ALA A 95 3.67 25.55 0.89
C ALA A 95 3.81 24.54 -0.25
N GLU A 96 4.89 24.61 -1.03
CA GLU A 96 5.19 23.65 -2.10
C GLU A 96 5.41 22.24 -1.54
N LEU A 97 6.21 22.09 -0.48
CA LEU A 97 6.42 20.79 0.18
C LEU A 97 5.12 20.17 0.69
N ARG A 98 4.22 20.97 1.27
CA ARG A 98 2.90 20.50 1.70
C ARG A 98 2.04 20.08 0.52
N ALA A 99 2.10 20.79 -0.60
CA ALA A 99 1.39 20.41 -1.82
C ALA A 99 1.91 19.07 -2.37
N ILE A 100 3.24 18.89 -2.41
CA ILE A 100 3.87 17.62 -2.80
C ILE A 100 3.44 16.50 -1.84
N GLN A 101 3.50 16.73 -0.52
CA GLN A 101 3.11 15.74 0.47
C GLN A 101 1.63 15.34 0.33
N ALA A 102 0.73 16.30 0.13
CA ALA A 102 -0.68 16.04 -0.13
C ALA A 102 -0.87 15.22 -1.41
N HIS A 103 -0.14 15.55 -2.47
CA HIS A 103 -0.17 14.80 -3.72
C HIS A 103 0.32 13.35 -3.54
N LEU A 104 1.42 13.15 -2.81
CA LEU A 104 1.94 11.82 -2.46
C LEU A 104 0.95 11.02 -1.62
N MET A 105 0.23 11.66 -0.69
CA MET A 105 -0.84 11.00 0.07
C MET A 105 -1.96 10.54 -0.85
N THR A 106 -2.42 11.40 -1.77
CA THR A 106 -3.46 11.04 -2.76
C THR A 106 -3.01 9.88 -3.64
N LEU A 107 -1.79 9.93 -4.19
CA LEU A 107 -1.23 8.84 -4.98
C LEU A 107 -1.16 7.53 -4.19
N ASN A 108 -0.72 7.57 -2.93
CA ASN A 108 -0.70 6.39 -2.07
C ASN A 108 -2.10 5.83 -1.81
N THR A 109 -3.12 6.68 -1.63
CA THR A 109 -4.49 6.21 -1.49
C THR A 109 -5.00 5.55 -2.77
N GLU A 110 -4.65 6.09 -3.93
CA GLU A 110 -5.05 5.54 -5.22
C GLU A 110 -4.33 4.23 -5.54
N ILE A 111 -3.03 4.14 -5.26
CA ILE A 111 -2.26 2.89 -5.35
C ILE A 111 -2.88 1.84 -4.44
N ARG A 112 -3.23 2.17 -3.19
CA ARG A 112 -3.90 1.23 -2.28
C ARG A 112 -5.28 0.82 -2.80
N ARG A 113 -6.04 1.75 -3.39
CA ARG A 113 -7.36 1.48 -3.98
C ARG A 113 -7.25 0.53 -5.16
N VAL A 114 -6.38 0.82 -6.12
CA VAL A 114 -6.09 -0.03 -7.29
C VAL A 114 -5.54 -1.37 -6.85
N SER A 115 -4.63 -1.39 -5.86
CA SER A 115 -4.09 -2.63 -5.31
C SER A 115 -5.15 -3.47 -4.63
N HIS A 116 -6.08 -2.86 -3.89
CA HIS A 116 -7.18 -3.56 -3.21
C HIS A 116 -8.24 -4.06 -4.22
N GLU A 117 -8.56 -3.26 -5.24
CA GLU A 117 -9.43 -3.65 -6.34
C GLU A 117 -8.82 -4.81 -7.16
N ALA A 118 -7.50 -4.78 -7.37
CA ALA A 118 -6.75 -5.89 -7.95
C ALA A 118 -6.62 -7.08 -6.98
N LEU A 119 -6.49 -6.88 -5.67
CA LEU A 119 -6.46 -7.99 -4.68
C LEU A 119 -7.81 -8.71 -4.58
N LYS A 120 -8.93 -8.04 -4.89
CA LYS A 120 -10.21 -8.73 -5.09
C LYS A 120 -10.21 -9.58 -6.37
N SER A 121 -9.31 -9.29 -7.30
CA SER A 121 -9.14 -10.03 -8.56
C SER A 121 -8.17 -11.18 -8.49
N TYR A 122 -7.33 -11.29 -7.46
CA TYR A 122 -6.46 -12.45 -7.30
C TYR A 122 -6.01 -12.69 -5.87
N LEU A 123 -5.73 -13.95 -5.55
CA LEU A 123 -5.07 -14.35 -4.32
C LEU A 123 -3.61 -14.69 -4.65
N GLU A 124 -2.68 -14.12 -3.89
CA GLU A 124 -1.26 -14.41 -4.04
C GLU A 124 -0.68 -14.92 -2.73
N THR A 125 0.21 -15.90 -2.83
CA THR A 125 0.97 -16.42 -1.70
C THR A 125 2.43 -16.50 -2.11
N ASN A 126 3.30 -15.91 -1.29
CA ASN A 126 4.74 -15.86 -1.53
C ASN A 126 5.45 -16.52 -0.35
N THR A 127 6.47 -17.31 -0.64
CA THR A 127 7.32 -17.94 0.36
C THR A 127 8.78 -17.74 0.00
N ILE A 128 9.61 -17.50 1.00
CA ILE A 128 11.07 -17.45 0.88
C ILE A 128 11.62 -18.44 1.87
N THR A 129 12.42 -19.38 1.38
CA THR A 129 13.01 -20.46 2.18
C THR A 129 14.51 -20.47 1.96
N PRO A 130 15.31 -19.95 2.90
CA PRO A 130 16.75 -20.11 2.89
C PRO A 130 17.11 -21.59 3.03
N MET A 131 18.11 -22.04 2.27
CA MET A 131 18.49 -23.44 2.17
C MET A 131 19.99 -23.60 2.45
N ALA A 132 20.34 -24.59 3.27
CA ALA A 132 21.74 -24.95 3.50
C ALA A 132 22.38 -25.64 2.28
N CYS A 133 21.57 -26.27 1.42
CA CYS A 133 22.02 -26.99 0.23
C CYS A 133 22.20 -26.09 -1.01
N THR A 134 22.85 -26.63 -2.03
CA THR A 134 23.07 -25.95 -3.32
C THR A 134 21.77 -25.72 -4.09
N THR A 135 21.80 -24.78 -5.05
CA THR A 135 20.68 -24.51 -5.98
C THR A 135 20.18 -25.79 -6.64
N LYS A 136 21.10 -26.63 -7.14
CA LYS A 136 20.75 -27.88 -7.82
C LYS A 136 20.04 -28.87 -6.90
N GLN A 137 20.54 -29.05 -5.68
CA GLN A 137 19.91 -29.93 -4.70
C GLN A 137 18.50 -29.44 -4.35
N ALA A 138 18.34 -28.15 -4.04
CA ALA A 138 17.02 -27.58 -3.76
C ALA A 138 16.04 -27.74 -4.93
N ALA A 139 16.54 -27.59 -6.17
CA ALA A 139 15.76 -27.82 -7.39
C ALA A 139 15.31 -29.28 -7.52
N ASP A 140 16.20 -30.23 -7.28
CA ASP A 140 15.91 -31.66 -7.37
C ASP A 140 14.91 -32.10 -6.28
N ILE A 141 15.02 -31.55 -5.07
CA ILE A 141 14.05 -31.76 -3.97
C ILE A 141 12.66 -31.27 -4.41
N LEU A 142 12.55 -30.03 -4.87
CA LEU A 142 11.27 -29.46 -5.32
C LEU A 142 10.69 -30.21 -6.52
N TRP A 143 11.53 -30.55 -7.49
CA TRP A 143 11.11 -31.31 -8.67
C TRP A 143 10.58 -32.69 -8.27
N THR A 144 11.24 -33.34 -7.31
CA THR A 144 10.80 -34.61 -6.74
C THR A 144 9.45 -34.46 -6.05
N ILE A 145 9.27 -33.45 -5.20
CA ILE A 145 8.00 -33.17 -4.52
C ILE A 145 6.88 -32.96 -5.54
N LEU A 146 7.07 -32.09 -6.54
CA LEU A 146 6.08 -31.85 -7.60
C LEU A 146 5.78 -33.13 -8.40
N SER A 147 6.81 -33.93 -8.64
CA SER A 147 6.72 -35.23 -9.33
C SER A 147 6.17 -36.35 -8.45
N GLN A 148 6.04 -36.18 -7.13
CA GLN A 148 5.59 -37.20 -6.18
C GLN A 148 4.34 -36.80 -5.37
N LEU A 149 3.83 -35.57 -5.53
CA LEU A 149 2.63 -34.99 -4.91
C LEU A 149 1.31 -35.80 -5.08
N SER A 150 1.35 -36.96 -5.73
CA SER A 150 0.25 -37.90 -5.96
C SER A 150 0.11 -38.98 -4.89
N GLU A 151 1.11 -39.21 -4.03
CA GLU A 151 1.16 -40.39 -3.13
C GLU A 151 0.95 -40.04 -1.65
N GLY A 152 0.64 -38.79 -1.35
CA GLY A 152 0.34 -38.34 0.02
C GLY A 152 -1.05 -38.76 0.47
N SER A 153 -1.18 -39.11 1.75
CA SER A 153 -2.41 -39.52 2.45
C SER A 153 -3.53 -38.46 2.52
N ASP A 154 -3.40 -37.32 1.84
CA ASP A 154 -4.44 -36.30 1.83
C ASP A 154 -5.49 -36.62 0.76
N ASP A 155 -6.57 -37.24 1.21
CA ASP A 155 -7.70 -37.64 0.36
C ASP A 155 -8.37 -36.46 -0.36
N SER A 156 -8.12 -35.24 0.12
CA SER A 156 -8.74 -34.02 -0.38
C SER A 156 -8.09 -33.42 -1.62
N CYS A 157 -6.85 -33.80 -1.99
CA CYS A 157 -6.18 -33.27 -3.19
C CYS A 157 -5.31 -34.34 -3.82
N ARG A 158 -5.77 -34.96 -4.93
CA ARG A 158 -5.03 -36.02 -5.61
C ARG A 158 -4.63 -35.60 -7.01
N PHE A 159 -3.36 -35.81 -7.35
CA PHE A 159 -2.87 -35.71 -8.71
C PHE A 159 -3.19 -37.02 -9.44
N VAL A 160 -3.86 -36.93 -10.58
CA VAL A 160 -4.36 -38.06 -11.36
C VAL A 160 -3.75 -37.97 -12.77
N ASN A 161 -3.36 -39.11 -13.32
CA ASN A 161 -2.87 -39.26 -14.70
C ASN A 161 -1.66 -38.35 -15.03
N ARG A 162 -0.47 -38.79 -14.64
CA ARG A 162 0.81 -38.15 -14.99
C ARG A 162 1.31 -38.70 -16.31
N ASN A 163 1.33 -37.84 -17.32
CA ASN A 163 2.01 -38.12 -18.59
C ASN A 163 3.03 -37.02 -18.82
N SER A 164 4.31 -37.37 -18.75
CA SER A 164 5.36 -36.52 -19.32
C SER A 164 6.37 -37.34 -20.12
N PRO A 165 6.53 -37.03 -21.42
CA PRO A 165 7.64 -37.56 -22.22
C PRO A 165 8.97 -36.83 -21.95
N ASP A 166 8.97 -35.75 -21.17
CA ASP A 166 10.10 -34.84 -20.96
C ASP A 166 10.47 -34.76 -19.46
N GLN A 167 11.76 -34.91 -19.16
CA GLN A 167 12.32 -34.87 -17.80
C GLN A 167 12.12 -33.50 -17.12
N ASN A 168 11.95 -32.43 -17.91
CA ASN A 168 11.80 -31.05 -17.43
C ASN A 168 10.36 -30.53 -17.50
N LYS A 169 9.39 -31.41 -17.79
CA LYS A 169 7.98 -31.09 -17.83
C LYS A 169 7.19 -32.07 -16.99
N VAL A 170 6.16 -31.59 -16.29
CA VAL A 170 5.19 -32.45 -15.62
C VAL A 170 3.81 -31.94 -15.93
N ASN A 171 2.95 -32.81 -16.47
CA ASN A 171 1.53 -32.53 -16.63
C ASN A 171 0.77 -33.46 -15.67
N SER A 172 -0.26 -32.93 -15.03
CA SER A 172 -1.14 -33.74 -14.18
C SER A 172 -2.55 -33.19 -14.19
N THR A 173 -3.52 -34.06 -14.00
CA THR A 173 -4.85 -33.62 -13.57
C THR A 173 -4.87 -33.59 -12.05
N VAL A 174 -5.62 -32.67 -11.44
CA VAL A 174 -5.76 -32.58 -9.99
C VAL A 174 -7.23 -32.69 -9.67
N ARG A 175 -7.58 -33.52 -8.68
CA ARG A 175 -8.92 -33.59 -8.12
C ARG A 175 -8.87 -33.11 -6.68
N LEU A 176 -9.54 -31.99 -6.44
CA LEU A 176 -9.73 -31.43 -5.11
C LEU A 176 -11.14 -31.78 -4.61
N HIS A 177 -11.24 -32.31 -3.41
CA HIS A 177 -12.47 -32.63 -2.72
C HIS A 177 -12.54 -31.88 -1.39
N ASP A 178 -13.51 -31.00 -1.24
CA ASP A 178 -13.75 -30.23 0.00
C ASP A 178 -15.11 -30.58 0.62
N GLY A 179 -15.44 -31.88 0.66
CA GLY A 179 -16.66 -32.43 1.24
C GLY A 179 -17.95 -32.15 0.44
N ARG A 180 -18.21 -30.88 0.12
CA ARG A 180 -19.40 -30.41 -0.61
C ARG A 180 -19.11 -30.07 -2.08
N LEU A 181 -17.83 -30.00 -2.46
CA LEU A 181 -17.38 -29.60 -3.79
C LEU A 181 -16.25 -30.52 -4.27
N VAL A 182 -16.37 -30.98 -5.52
CA VAL A 182 -15.30 -31.63 -6.28
C VAL A 182 -14.85 -30.67 -7.37
N LEU A 183 -13.59 -30.26 -7.33
CA LEU A 183 -12.96 -29.44 -8.37
C LEU A 183 -11.95 -30.30 -9.11
N ASN A 184 -12.01 -30.24 -10.44
CA ASN A 184 -10.98 -30.84 -11.27
C ASN A 184 -10.09 -29.73 -11.83
N ALA A 185 -8.81 -29.98 -11.95
CA ALA A 185 -7.89 -29.08 -12.59
C ALA A 185 -6.92 -29.83 -13.49
N VAL A 186 -6.29 -29.08 -14.38
CA VAL A 186 -5.12 -29.53 -15.14
C VAL A 186 -3.98 -28.61 -14.77
N CYS A 187 -2.86 -29.17 -14.34
CA CYS A 187 -1.64 -28.44 -14.06
C CYS A 187 -0.51 -28.88 -14.99
N VAL A 188 0.33 -27.91 -15.34
CA VAL A 188 1.52 -28.09 -16.16
C VAL A 188 2.65 -27.34 -15.47
N PHE A 189 3.77 -28.03 -15.23
CA PHE A 189 4.99 -27.46 -14.69
C PHE A 189 6.13 -27.65 -15.68
N HIS A 190 7.00 -26.65 -15.78
CA HIS A 190 8.26 -26.70 -16.51
C HIS A 190 9.39 -26.33 -15.56
N ARG A 191 10.55 -26.95 -15.77
CA ARG A 191 11.81 -26.64 -15.11
C ARG A 191 12.80 -26.09 -16.13
N TYR A 192 13.50 -25.04 -15.74
CA TYR A 192 14.57 -24.40 -16.51
C TYR A 192 15.79 -24.28 -15.60
N ASP A 193 16.87 -24.99 -15.94
CA ASP A 193 18.15 -24.87 -15.25
C ASP A 193 19.01 -23.83 -15.99
N GLU A 194 19.22 -22.68 -15.37
CA GLU A 194 19.91 -21.51 -15.91
C GLU A 194 21.23 -21.26 -15.16
N CYS A 195 22.32 -21.89 -15.57
CA CYS A 195 23.67 -21.75 -14.99
C CYS A 195 23.71 -21.81 -13.44
N GLU A 196 23.53 -20.66 -12.78
CA GLU A 196 23.54 -20.48 -11.32
C GLU A 196 22.16 -20.60 -10.66
N HIS A 197 21.09 -20.55 -11.45
CA HIS A 197 19.71 -20.48 -11.00
C HIS A 197 18.89 -21.64 -11.56
N THR A 198 17.86 -22.06 -10.84
CA THR A 198 16.81 -22.93 -11.41
C THR A 198 15.47 -22.24 -11.27
N VAL A 199 14.71 -22.21 -12.37
CA VAL A 199 13.37 -21.63 -12.43
C VAL A 199 12.36 -22.74 -12.68
N LEU A 200 11.35 -22.84 -11.83
CA LEU A 200 10.19 -23.69 -12.03
C LEU A 200 8.99 -22.81 -12.33
N VAL A 201 8.25 -23.12 -13.39
CA VAL A 201 7.05 -22.38 -13.79
C VAL A 201 5.89 -23.34 -13.91
N GLY A 202 4.79 -23.03 -13.24
CA GLY A 202 3.56 -23.81 -13.25
C GLY A 202 2.36 -23.01 -13.69
N THR A 203 1.43 -23.67 -14.38
CA THR A 203 0.09 -23.14 -14.64
C THR A 203 -0.93 -24.20 -14.32
N THR A 204 -1.96 -23.83 -13.57
CA THR A 204 -3.08 -24.70 -13.18
C THR A 204 -4.38 -24.09 -13.64
N ARG A 205 -5.23 -24.85 -14.32
CA ARG A 205 -6.58 -24.45 -14.70
C ARG A 205 -7.60 -25.26 -13.95
N TRP A 206 -8.40 -24.59 -13.14
CA TRP A 206 -9.47 -25.18 -12.37
C TRP A 206 -10.78 -25.11 -13.15
N ALA A 207 -11.37 -26.28 -13.36
CA ALA A 207 -12.70 -26.46 -13.93
C ALA A 207 -13.71 -26.56 -12.79
N PHE A 208 -14.69 -25.64 -12.81
CA PHE A 208 -15.76 -25.60 -11.84
C PHE A 208 -17.03 -26.24 -12.42
N PRO A 209 -17.82 -27.02 -11.65
CA PRO A 209 -19.02 -27.67 -12.15
C PRO A 209 -20.15 -26.72 -12.58
N THR A 210 -20.26 -25.54 -11.96
CA THR A 210 -21.22 -24.51 -12.41
C THR A 210 -20.67 -23.78 -13.64
N SER A 211 -21.48 -23.77 -14.69
CA SER A 211 -21.18 -23.14 -15.97
C SER A 211 -20.82 -21.65 -15.80
N GLY A 212 -19.63 -21.24 -16.25
CA GLY A 212 -19.27 -19.83 -16.49
C GLY A 212 -18.02 -19.29 -15.81
N ILE A 213 -17.54 -19.91 -14.72
CA ILE A 213 -16.34 -19.46 -13.99
C ILE A 213 -15.21 -20.48 -14.12
N ARG A 214 -14.04 -20.02 -14.56
CA ARG A 214 -12.79 -20.78 -14.48
C ARG A 214 -11.82 -20.05 -13.56
N PHE A 215 -10.88 -20.78 -12.98
CA PHE A 215 -9.79 -20.15 -12.23
C PHE A 215 -8.45 -20.59 -12.81
N GLU A 216 -7.52 -19.66 -12.86
CA GLU A 216 -6.17 -19.88 -13.36
C GLU A 216 -5.18 -19.60 -12.22
N GLY A 217 -4.41 -20.62 -11.86
CA GLY A 217 -3.31 -20.54 -10.93
C GLY A 217 -2.00 -20.44 -11.70
N HIS A 218 -1.16 -19.48 -11.36
CA HIS A 218 0.20 -19.36 -11.89
C HIS A 218 1.17 -19.56 -10.74
N HIS A 219 2.16 -20.42 -10.95
CA HIS A 219 3.20 -20.70 -9.98
C HIS A 219 4.54 -20.35 -10.60
N TRP A 220 5.41 -19.71 -9.84
CA TRP A 220 6.82 -19.68 -10.16
C TRP A 220 7.63 -19.96 -8.90
N THR A 221 8.77 -20.62 -9.09
CA THR A 221 9.80 -20.75 -8.07
C THR A 221 11.14 -20.42 -8.70
N VAL A 222 11.89 -19.51 -8.06
CA VAL A 222 13.27 -19.18 -8.42
C VAL A 222 14.16 -19.69 -7.30
N ILE A 223 15.18 -20.45 -7.68
CA ILE A 223 16.20 -20.97 -6.77
C ILE A 223 17.51 -20.33 -7.16
N SER A 224 18.11 -19.58 -6.25
CA SER A 224 19.32 -18.80 -6.48
C SER A 224 20.38 -19.10 -5.42
N PRO A 225 21.67 -18.88 -5.70
CA PRO A 225 22.71 -18.91 -4.67
C PRO A 225 22.49 -17.76 -3.68
N THR A 226 22.77 -18.02 -2.40
CA THR A 226 22.72 -16.95 -1.40
C THR A 226 23.96 -16.07 -1.51
N LEU A 227 23.78 -14.76 -1.68
CA LEU A 227 24.89 -13.79 -1.74
C LEU A 227 25.21 -13.12 -0.40
N SER A 228 24.35 -13.30 0.61
CA SER A 228 24.31 -12.43 1.80
C SER A 228 24.63 -13.12 3.13
N ASP A 229 24.39 -14.43 3.25
CA ASP A 229 24.63 -15.20 4.48
C ASP A 229 25.46 -16.46 4.15
N PRO A 230 26.69 -16.60 4.66
CA PRO A 230 27.52 -17.78 4.44
C PRO A 230 26.93 -19.09 4.99
N SER A 231 25.94 -19.00 5.87
CA SER A 231 25.30 -20.16 6.52
C SER A 231 24.31 -20.88 5.59
N TYR A 232 23.91 -20.25 4.49
CA TYR A 232 22.99 -20.80 3.50
C TYR A 232 23.63 -20.82 2.12
N SER A 233 23.51 -21.93 1.40
CA SER A 233 24.09 -22.05 0.05
C SER A 233 23.12 -21.62 -1.05
N SER A 234 21.80 -21.64 -0.80
CA SER A 234 20.79 -21.16 -1.75
C SER A 234 19.55 -20.57 -1.09
N VAL A 235 18.74 -19.86 -1.86
CA VAL A 235 17.43 -19.32 -1.48
C VAL A 235 16.38 -19.80 -2.46
N VAL A 236 15.29 -20.37 -1.95
CA VAL A 236 14.11 -20.75 -2.73
C VAL A 236 13.03 -19.70 -2.54
N GLN A 237 12.65 -19.02 -3.62
CA GLN A 237 11.56 -18.05 -3.63
C GLN A 237 10.43 -18.57 -4.49
N SER A 238 9.25 -18.77 -3.89
CA SER A 238 8.08 -19.28 -4.60
C SER A 238 6.93 -18.30 -4.50
N CYS A 239 6.16 -18.21 -5.58
CA CYS A 239 4.93 -17.47 -5.67
C CYS A 239 3.85 -18.37 -6.26
N TYR A 240 2.64 -18.26 -5.74
CA TYR A 240 1.44 -18.78 -6.35
C TYR A 240 0.38 -17.70 -6.43
N ARG A 241 -0.17 -17.48 -7.62
CA ARG A 241 -1.20 -16.49 -7.90
C ARG A 241 -2.43 -17.15 -8.50
N LEU A 242 -3.55 -17.08 -7.81
CA LEU A 242 -4.87 -17.57 -8.24
C LEU A 242 -5.73 -16.41 -8.73
N GLN A 243 -6.29 -16.52 -9.93
CA GLN A 243 -7.16 -15.51 -10.52
C GLN A 243 -8.44 -16.15 -11.08
N PRO A 244 -9.61 -15.50 -10.94
CA PRO A 244 -10.81 -15.88 -11.65
C PRO A 244 -10.72 -15.45 -13.11
N LYS A 245 -11.25 -16.29 -13.99
CA LYS A 245 -11.39 -16.08 -15.43
C LYS A 245 -12.85 -16.32 -15.80
N VAL A 246 -13.62 -15.24 -15.88
CA VAL A 246 -15.03 -15.29 -16.30
C VAL A 246 -15.06 -15.62 -17.78
N THR A 247 -15.70 -16.74 -18.13
CA THR A 247 -15.70 -17.24 -19.52
C THR A 247 -16.98 -16.85 -20.26
N ASP A 248 -18.11 -16.74 -19.58
CA ASP A 248 -19.36 -16.33 -20.21
C ASP A 248 -20.30 -15.68 -19.17
N ALA A 249 -20.36 -14.35 -19.18
CA ALA A 249 -21.11 -13.57 -18.19
C ALA A 249 -22.62 -13.44 -18.52
N ALA A 250 -23.06 -13.99 -19.66
CA ALA A 250 -24.39 -13.74 -20.21
C ALA A 250 -25.53 -14.48 -19.49
N SER A 251 -25.24 -15.46 -18.62
CA SER A 251 -26.26 -16.36 -18.04
C SER A 251 -26.34 -16.36 -16.50
N ILE A 252 -25.52 -15.57 -15.78
CA ILE A 252 -25.42 -15.63 -14.31
C ILE A 252 -25.72 -14.27 -13.68
N LEU A 253 -26.56 -14.26 -12.63
CA LEU A 253 -26.83 -13.07 -11.84
C LEU A 253 -25.54 -12.60 -11.14
N PRO A 254 -25.16 -11.30 -11.21
CA PRO A 254 -23.87 -10.80 -10.68
C PRO A 254 -23.61 -11.10 -9.20
N THR A 255 -24.67 -11.15 -8.38
CA THR A 255 -24.57 -11.42 -6.93
C THR A 255 -24.21 -12.87 -6.63
N ASP A 256 -24.74 -13.81 -7.41
CA ASP A 256 -24.47 -15.25 -7.25
C ASP A 256 -23.06 -15.59 -7.74
N LEU A 257 -22.60 -14.87 -8.78
CA LEU A 257 -21.25 -14.95 -9.32
C LEU A 257 -20.19 -14.53 -8.28
N GLU A 258 -20.38 -13.39 -7.63
CA GLU A 258 -19.42 -12.89 -6.62
C GLU A 258 -19.40 -13.76 -5.35
N SER A 259 -20.56 -14.27 -4.93
CA SER A 259 -20.66 -15.20 -3.79
C SER A 259 -19.97 -16.54 -4.08
N ALA A 260 -20.21 -17.11 -5.27
CA ALA A 260 -19.53 -18.32 -5.72
C ALA A 260 -18.02 -18.11 -5.86
N ARG A 261 -17.60 -16.98 -6.44
CA ARG A 261 -16.20 -16.59 -6.56
C ARG A 261 -15.50 -16.50 -5.21
N GLY A 262 -16.08 -15.80 -4.25
CA GLY A 262 -15.51 -15.65 -2.91
C GLY A 262 -15.33 -17.00 -2.21
N LEU A 263 -16.32 -17.88 -2.31
CA LEU A 263 -16.25 -19.23 -1.75
C LEU A 263 -15.14 -20.06 -2.39
N VAL A 264 -15.03 -20.06 -3.73
CA VAL A 264 -14.00 -20.82 -4.44
C VAL A 264 -12.60 -20.28 -4.19
N MET A 265 -12.43 -18.96 -4.21
CA MET A 265 -11.16 -18.32 -3.86
C MET A 265 -10.73 -18.67 -2.44
N GLY A 266 -11.67 -18.75 -1.49
CA GLY A 266 -11.41 -19.16 -0.11
C GLY A 266 -10.94 -20.62 0.00
N ILE A 267 -11.62 -21.54 -0.68
CA ILE A 267 -11.29 -22.98 -0.66
C ILE A 267 -9.94 -23.23 -1.35
N LEU A 268 -9.80 -22.77 -2.60
CA LEU A 268 -8.57 -22.93 -3.36
C LEU A 268 -7.40 -22.19 -2.69
N GLY A 269 -7.62 -20.98 -2.20
CA GLY A 269 -6.61 -20.20 -1.49
C GLY A 269 -6.02 -20.95 -0.28
N LYS A 270 -6.89 -21.48 0.60
CA LYS A 270 -6.45 -22.26 1.77
C LYS A 270 -5.68 -23.52 1.37
N LYS A 271 -6.15 -24.23 0.34
CA LYS A 271 -5.50 -25.45 -0.13
C LYS A 271 -4.14 -25.17 -0.75
N MET A 272 -4.02 -24.13 -1.56
CA MET A 272 -2.75 -23.74 -2.18
C MET A 272 -1.76 -23.22 -1.15
N LEU A 273 -2.22 -22.46 -0.15
CA LEU A 273 -1.40 -22.08 1.00
C LEU A 273 -0.86 -23.32 1.74
N SER A 274 -1.73 -24.32 1.99
CA SER A 274 -1.33 -25.57 2.65
C SER A 274 -0.29 -26.34 1.82
N ALA A 275 -0.46 -26.38 0.49
CA ALA A 275 0.50 -27.01 -0.41
C ALA A 275 1.86 -26.28 -0.43
N MET A 276 1.84 -24.94 -0.45
CA MET A 276 3.07 -24.13 -0.36
C MET A 276 3.78 -24.33 0.99
N GLN A 277 3.03 -24.39 2.09
CA GLN A 277 3.60 -24.70 3.40
C GLN A 277 4.21 -26.11 3.43
N LEU A 278 3.55 -27.10 2.82
CA LEU A 278 4.07 -28.46 2.72
C LEU A 278 5.40 -28.48 1.94
N MET A 279 5.48 -27.79 0.79
CA MET A 279 6.72 -27.69 0.02
C MET A 279 7.84 -27.04 0.83
N GLN A 280 7.53 -25.95 1.56
CA GLN A 280 8.50 -25.29 2.43
C GLN A 280 8.96 -26.21 3.57
N ASN A 281 8.05 -26.92 4.24
CA ASN A 281 8.40 -27.84 5.30
C ASN A 281 9.25 -29.00 4.78
N ALA A 282 8.91 -29.56 3.61
CA ALA A 282 9.68 -30.64 3.00
C ALA A 282 11.11 -30.20 2.64
N LEU A 283 11.27 -28.97 2.15
CA LEU A 283 12.58 -28.37 1.91
C LEU A 283 13.41 -28.29 3.19
N LEU A 284 12.80 -27.87 4.31
CA LEU A 284 13.48 -27.78 5.60
C LEU A 284 13.77 -29.16 6.21
N CYS A 285 12.82 -30.09 6.18
CA CYS A 285 13.00 -31.43 6.76
C CYS A 285 14.03 -32.30 6.03
N GLN A 286 14.17 -32.15 4.70
CA GLN A 286 15.24 -32.82 3.95
C GLN A 286 16.62 -32.21 4.21
N LEU A 287 16.70 -31.05 4.88
CA LEU A 287 17.96 -30.47 5.37
C LEU A 287 18.27 -30.87 6.82
N ASP A 288 17.25 -31.04 7.68
CA ASP A 288 17.42 -31.48 9.08
C ASP A 288 17.79 -32.96 9.20
N LEU A 289 17.58 -33.74 8.15
CA LEU A 289 18.04 -35.11 8.04
C LEU A 289 19.29 -35.14 7.14
N GLY A 290 20.47 -35.26 7.76
CA GLY A 290 21.65 -35.78 7.07
C GLY A 290 21.32 -37.09 6.33
N PRO A 291 22.17 -37.50 5.37
CA PRO A 291 21.84 -38.44 4.28
C PRO A 291 21.39 -39.80 4.79
N CYS A 292 20.11 -39.90 5.11
CA CYS A 292 19.39 -41.10 5.50
C CYS A 292 17.98 -40.89 4.94
N MET A 293 17.46 -41.90 4.25
CA MET A 293 16.13 -41.92 3.63
C MET A 293 16.05 -41.40 2.18
N LEU A 294 16.97 -41.87 1.34
CA LEU A 294 16.61 -42.38 0.02
C LEU A 294 16.89 -43.89 0.02
N LYS A 295 15.88 -44.67 0.39
CA LYS A 295 15.76 -46.11 0.14
C LYS A 295 14.31 -46.41 -0.21
#